data_AF-A0A0M0GFH2-F1
#
_entry.id   AF-A0A0M0GFH2-F1
#
_cell.length_a   1.000
_cell.length_b   1.000
_cell.length_c   1.000
_cell.angle_alpha   90.00
_cell.angle_beta   90.00
_cell.angle_gamma   90.00
#
_symmetry.space_group_name_H-M   'P 1'
#
loop_
_entity.id
_entity.type
_entity.pdbx_description
1 polymer ?
#
loop_
_entity_poly.entity_id
_entity_poly.type
_entity_poly.pdbx_seq_one_letter_code
_entity_poly.pdbx_strand_id
1 'polypeptide(L)' 'MKVLGIFLFILSLTISLTILMDILLGFTLSQAMSHLLNPFWVIETGEIVMLVFFLLLTISQQIFFLKKKKASK' A
#
# COMPACT_ATOMS: atom_id res chain seq x y z
N MET A 1 12.81 -22.66 -13.84
CA MET A 1 14.06 -22.24 -13.14
C MET A 1 14.51 -20.80 -13.47
N LYS A 2 14.18 -20.22 -14.65
CA LYS A 2 14.52 -18.81 -14.97
C LYS A 2 13.65 -17.79 -14.22
N VAL A 3 12.34 -18.02 -14.15
CA VAL A 3 11.38 -17.10 -13.52
C VAL A 3 11.63 -16.95 -12.02
N LEU A 4 11.96 -18.04 -11.32
CA LEU A 4 12.21 -18.02 -9.88
C LEU A 4 13.47 -17.20 -9.53
N GLY A 5 14.53 -17.31 -10.33
CA GLY A 5 15.73 -16.49 -10.15
C GLY A 5 15.46 -15.00 -10.38
N ILE A 6 14.72 -14.67 -11.44
CA ILE A 6 14.31 -13.28 -11.72
C ILE A 6 13.42 -12.74 -10.60
N PHE A 7 12.50 -13.56 -10.09
CA PHE A 7 11.63 -13.20 -8.97
C PHE A 7 12.43 -12.86 -7.71
N LEU A 8 13.36 -13.74 -7.30
CA LEU A 8 14.20 -13.50 -6.12
C LEU A 8 15.10 -12.26 -6.30
N PHE A 9 15.60 -12.03 -7.52
CA PHE A 9 16.40 -10.85 -7.82
C PHE A 9 15.59 -9.56 -7.69
N ILE A 10 14.40 -9.51 -8.28
CA ILE A 10 13.49 -8.36 -8.17
C ILE A 10 13.08 -8.16 -6.70
N LEU A 11 12.72 -9.23 -5.99
CA LEU A 11 12.35 -9.18 -4.58
C LEU A 11 13.47 -8.55 -3.73
N SER A 12 14.71 -8.98 -3.93
CA SER A 12 15.88 -8.43 -3.23
C SER A 12 16.10 -6.94 -3.54
N LEU A 13 15.96 -6.54 -4.81
CA LEU A 13 16.05 -5.14 -5.21
C LEU A 13 14.95 -4.30 -4.56
N THR A 14 13.71 -4.79 -4.51
CA THR A 14 12.59 -4.07 -3.88
C THR A 14 12.80 -3.92 -2.38
N ILE A 15 13.19 -4.99 -1.68
CA ILE A 15 13.50 -4.92 -0.24
C ILE A 15 14.60 -3.90 0.03
N SER A 16 15.68 -3.93 -0.76
CA SER A 16 16.81 -3.02 -0.61
C SER A 16 16.40 -1.56 -0.84
N LEU A 17 15.58 -1.31 -1.87
CA LEU A 17 15.06 0.01 -2.17
C LEU A 17 14.17 0.55 -1.04
N THR A 18 13.28 -0.27 -0.47
CA THR A 18 12.41 0.13 0.63
C THR A 18 13.22 0.49 1.88
N ILE A 19 14.19 -0.33 2.27
CA ILE A 19 15.07 -0.03 3.42
C ILE A 19 15.85 1.28 3.18
N LEU A 20 16.37 1.47 1.96
CA LEU A 20 17.11 2.67 1.61
C LEU A 20 16.23 3.93 1.74
N MET A 21 14.99 3.87 1.27
CA MET A 21 14.04 4.98 1.42
C MET A 21 13.74 5.30 2.88
N ASP A 22 13.51 4.28 3.71
CA ASP A 22 13.27 4.47 5.14
C ASP A 22 14.46 5.13 5.84
N ILE A 23 15.68 4.71 5.49
CA ILE A 23 16.90 5.34 6.03
C ILE A 23 17.03 6.80 5.56
N LEU A 24 16.70 7.10 4.29
CA LEU A 24 16.72 8.47 3.75
C LEU A 24 15.68 9.38 4.42
N LEU A 25 14.56 8.83 4.87
CA LEU A 25 13.54 9.52 5.66
C LEU A 25 13.93 9.67 7.14
N GLY A 26 15.09 9.14 7.55
CA GLY A 26 15.63 9.26 8.90
C GLY A 26 15.20 8.14 9.85
N PHE A 27 14.56 7.08 9.36
CA PHE A 27 14.21 5.93 10.19
C PHE A 27 15.44 5.06 10.49
N THR A 28 15.44 4.44 11.67
CA THR A 28 16.48 3.48 12.06
C THR A 28 16.34 2.17 11.30
N LEU A 29 17.43 1.39 11.19
CA LEU A 29 17.38 0.08 10.52
C LEU A 29 16.36 -0.87 11.17
N SER A 30 16.20 -0.83 12.49
CA SER A 30 15.18 -1.61 13.21
C SER A 30 13.75 -1.20 12.81
N GLN A 31 13.50 0.10 12.62
CA GLN A 31 12.22 0.59 12.15
C GLN A 31 11.99 0.17 10.70
N ALA A 32 12.97 0.35 9.81
CA ALA A 32 12.87 -0.06 8.41
C ALA A 32 12.54 -1.56 8.23
N MET A 33 13.10 -2.42 9.08
CA MET A 33 12.76 -3.85 9.08
C MET A 33 11.32 -4.12 9.57
N SER A 34 10.85 -3.36 10.57
CA SER A 34 9.45 -3.46 11.02
C SER A 34 8.47 -2.95 9.96
N HIS A 35 8.85 -1.92 9.20
CA HIS A 35 8.04 -1.33 8.13
C HIS A 35 7.91 -2.25 6.92
N LEU A 36 8.97 -3.00 6.59
CA LEU A 36 8.93 -4.06 5.57
C LEU A 36 7.87 -5.13 5.86
N LEU A 37 7.68 -5.48 7.13
CA LEU A 37 6.68 -6.47 7.56
C LEU A 37 5.29 -5.85 7.74
N ASN A 38 5.24 -4.58 8.15
CA ASN A 38 3.99 -3.87 8.41
C ASN A 38 4.07 -2.40 7.94
N PRO A 39 3.70 -2.13 6.66
CA PRO A 39 3.80 -0.80 6.08
C PRO A 39 2.76 0.19 6.63
N PHE A 40 1.68 -0.30 7.27
CA PHE A 40 0.62 0.57 7.81
C PHE A 40 1.00 1.25 9.12
N TRP A 41 2.14 0.89 9.73
CA TRP A 41 2.63 1.51 10.96
C TRP A 41 3.35 2.85 10.75
N VAL A 42 3.74 3.14 9.51
CA VAL A 42 4.50 4.35 9.12
C VAL A 42 3.63 5.31 8.33
N ILE A 43 2.33 5.15 8.42
CA ILE A 43 1.42 5.94 7.64
C ILE A 43 1.26 7.32 8.29
N GLU A 44 1.55 8.37 7.54
CA GLU A 44 1.32 9.74 7.98
C GLU A 44 -0.18 10.06 7.99
N THR A 45 -0.58 11.03 8.81
CA THR A 45 -1.98 11.47 8.90
C THR A 45 -2.60 11.79 7.54
N GLY A 46 -1.82 12.38 6.62
CA GLY A 46 -2.27 12.66 5.25
C GLY A 46 -2.57 11.41 4.43
N GLU A 47 -1.76 10.36 4.58
CA GLU A 47 -1.94 9.08 3.90
C GLU A 47 -3.15 8.32 4.45
N ILE A 48 -3.42 8.39 5.77
CA ILE A 48 -4.66 7.85 6.37
C ILE A 48 -5.88 8.51 5.73
N VAL A 49 -5.89 9.84 5.68
CA VAL A 49 -7.01 10.61 5.11
C VAL A 49 -7.23 10.24 3.65
N MET A 50 -6.15 10.11 2.87
CA MET A 50 -6.21 9.70 1.47
C MET A 50 -6.77 8.28 1.31
N LEU A 51 -6.28 7.30 2.08
CA LEU A 51 -6.76 5.92 2.06
C LEU A 51 -8.24 5.82 2.43
N VAL A 52 -8.65 6.47 3.51
CA VAL A 52 -10.05 6.49 3.96
C VAL A 52 -10.94 7.14 2.90
N PHE A 53 -10.50 8.26 2.32
CA PHE A 53 -11.24 8.93 1.25
C PHE A 53 -11.42 8.02 0.02
N PHE A 54 -10.36 7.35 -0.44
CA PHE A 54 -10.43 6.43 -1.58
C PHE A 54 -11.34 5.23 -1.32
N LEU A 55 -11.29 4.66 -0.11
CA LEU A 55 -12.19 3.57 0.29
C LEU A 55 -13.65 4.03 0.30
N LEU A 56 -13.93 5.20 0.91
CA LEU A 56 -15.27 5.77 0.95
C LEU A 56 -15.80 6.09 -0.45
N LEU A 57 -14.97 6.62 -1.34
CA LEU A 57 -15.34 6.91 -2.73
C LEU A 57 -15.75 5.63 -3.45
N THR A 58 -14.93 4.58 -3.33
CA THR A 58 -15.19 3.28 -3.95
C THR A 58 -16.48 2.64 -3.43
N ILE A 59 -16.69 2.64 -2.12
CA ILE A 59 -17.91 2.12 -1.49
C ILE A 59 -19.13 2.95 -1.94
N SER A 60 -19.02 4.28 -1.92
CA SER A 60 -20.10 5.18 -2.33
C SER A 60 -20.50 4.98 -3.78
N GLN A 61 -19.53 4.79 -4.67
CA GLN A 61 -19.78 4.49 -6.09
C GLN A 61 -20.53 3.17 -6.25
N GLN A 62 -20.14 2.12 -5.53
CA GLN A 62 -20.85 0.83 -5.56
C GLN A 62 -22.29 0.97 -5.05
N ILE A 63 -22.50 1.68 -3.94
CA ILE A 63 -23.84 1.92 -3.38
C ILE A 63 -24.70 2.73 -4.36
N PHE A 64 -24.14 3.77 -4.99
CA PHE A 64 -24.85 4.58 -5.98
C PHE A 64 -25.30 3.73 -7.17
N PHE A 65 -24.40 2.88 -7.69
CA PHE A 65 -24.72 1.99 -8.81
C PHE A 65 -25.81 0.97 -8.44
N LEU A 66 -25.74 0.40 -7.24
CA LEU A 66 -26.77 -0.51 -6.71
C LEU A 66 -28.13 0.19 -6.56
N LYS A 67 -28.17 1.42 -6.05
CA LYS A 67 -29.40 2.22 -5.95
C LYS A 67 -29.99 2.53 -7.33
N LYS A 68 -29.16 2.96 -8.30
CA LYS A 68 -29.59 3.22 -9.67
C LYS A 68 -30.19 1.98 -10.34
N LYS A 69 -29.59 0.80 -10.13
CA LYS A 69 -30.10 -0.47 -10.67
C LYS A 69 -31.46 -0.85 -10.05
N LYS A 70 -31.69 -0.57 -8.77
CA LYS A 70 -33.00 -0.80 -8.11
C LYS A 70 -34.08 0.18 -8.55
N ALA A 71 -33.74 1.42 -8.89
CA ALA A 71 -34.70 2.43 -9.35
C ALA A 71 -35.13 2.26 -10.82
N SER A 72 -34.35 1.51 -11.61
CA SER A 72 -34.63 1.24 -13.03
C SER A 72 -35.37 -0.10 -13.26
N LYS A 73 -35.79 -0.78 -12.19
CA LYS A 73 -36.55 -2.04 -12.23
C LYS A 73 -37.90 -1.81 -11.57
#